data_AF-A0A1H0WPX1-F1
#
_entry.id   AF-A0A1H0WPX1-F1
#
_cell.length_a   1.000
_cell.length_b   1.000
_cell.length_c   1.000
_cell.angle_alpha   90.00
_cell.angle_beta   90.00
_cell.angle_gamma   90.00
#
_symmetry.space_group_name_H-M   'P 1'
#
loop_
_entity.id
_entity.type
_entity.pdbx_description
1 polymer ?
#
loop_
_entity_poly.entity_id
_entity_poly.type
_entity_poly.pdbx_seq_one_letter_code
_entity_poly.pdbx_strand_id
1 'polypeptide(L)'
;MSDYSDRLNATKDGYPFRRWQESGLEQYTAEACSAFSGVFDQLIAELLRVGPDAAEPVMLAAFEKAVIALNTLNESDESLIETGEREDLCELVNTITVAAGLDPSKYGDGEGPASEWRDW
;
A
#
# COMPACT_ATOMS: atom_id res chain seq x y z
N MET A 1 -17.26 -9.67 11.28
CA MET A 1 -17.09 -9.23 9.87
C MET A 1 -17.18 -7.70 9.71
N SER A 2 -18.04 -6.97 10.44
CA SER A 2 -18.03 -5.47 10.38
C SER A 2 -16.64 -4.90 10.73
N ASP A 3 -16.06 -5.28 11.88
CA ASP A 3 -14.80 -4.71 12.36
C ASP A 3 -13.61 -4.84 11.38
N TYR A 4 -13.42 -6.00 10.76
CA TYR A 4 -12.33 -6.21 9.79
C TYR A 4 -12.48 -5.31 8.56
N SER A 5 -13.67 -5.32 7.95
CA SER A 5 -13.94 -4.51 6.76
C SER A 5 -13.91 -3.02 7.06
N ASP A 6 -14.42 -2.61 8.24
CA ASP A 6 -14.42 -1.23 8.69
C ASP A 6 -12.97 -0.73 8.91
N ARG A 7 -12.13 -1.55 9.56
CA ARG A 7 -10.69 -1.24 9.74
C ARG A 7 -9.95 -1.09 8.42
N LEU A 8 -10.14 -2.01 7.47
CA LEU A 8 -9.50 -1.93 6.17
C LEU A 8 -9.95 -0.68 5.40
N ASN A 9 -11.25 -0.38 5.37
CA ASN A 9 -11.75 0.81 4.68
C ASN A 9 -11.31 2.10 5.36
N ALA A 10 -11.17 2.13 6.69
CA ALA A 10 -10.66 3.29 7.41
C ALA A 10 -9.22 3.65 7.04
N THR A 11 -8.42 2.69 6.55
CA THR A 11 -7.04 3.00 6.08
C THR A 11 -7.01 3.93 4.87
N LYS A 12 -8.11 4.03 4.11
CA LYS A 12 -8.22 4.94 2.95
C LYS A 12 -8.13 6.41 3.34
N ASP A 13 -8.55 6.74 4.57
CA ASP A 13 -8.43 8.10 5.11
C ASP A 13 -6.96 8.50 5.34
N GLY A 14 -6.06 7.51 5.43
CA GLY A 14 -4.61 7.69 5.58
C GLY A 14 -3.84 7.80 4.27
N TYR A 15 -4.50 7.83 3.11
CA TYR A 15 -3.81 7.91 1.82
C TYR A 15 -3.04 9.24 1.67
N PRO A 16 -1.72 9.20 1.38
CA PRO A 16 -0.90 10.41 1.27
C PRO A 16 -1.09 11.12 -0.09
N PHE A 17 -1.74 10.48 -1.07
CA PHE A 17 -1.76 10.91 -2.47
C PHE A 17 -2.43 12.28 -2.70
N ARG A 18 -3.42 12.64 -1.86
CA ARG A 18 -3.98 14.00 -1.88
C ARG A 18 -2.94 15.04 -1.48
N ARG A 19 -2.15 14.75 -0.42
CA ARG A 19 -1.07 15.61 0.03
C ARG A 19 0.03 15.70 -1.03
N TRP A 20 0.37 14.60 -1.70
CA TRP A 20 1.32 14.60 -2.81
C TRP A 20 0.84 15.52 -3.95
N GLN A 21 -0.42 15.40 -4.35
CA GLN A 21 -1.02 16.27 -5.37
C GLN A 21 -1.03 17.75 -4.94
N GLU A 22 -1.27 18.04 -3.67
CA GLU A 22 -1.28 19.39 -3.10
C GLU A 22 0.13 19.98 -2.88
N SER A 23 1.21 19.19 -3.04
CA SER A 23 2.60 19.65 -2.86
C SER A 23 3.06 20.69 -3.88
N GLY A 24 2.43 20.72 -5.06
CA GLY A 24 2.80 21.59 -6.18
C GLY A 24 3.95 21.06 -7.05
N LEU A 25 4.42 19.84 -6.82
CA LEU A 25 5.41 19.17 -7.67
C LEU A 25 4.77 18.65 -8.96
N GLU A 26 5.47 18.81 -10.09
CA GLU A 26 4.91 18.52 -11.43
C GLU A 26 4.64 17.04 -11.67
N GLN A 27 5.42 16.14 -11.06
CA GLN A 27 5.25 14.69 -11.20
C GLN A 27 3.97 14.16 -10.51
N TYR A 28 3.46 14.85 -9.49
CA TYR A 28 2.25 14.45 -8.75
C TYR A 28 0.98 14.98 -9.43
N THR A 29 0.82 14.58 -10.69
CA THR A 29 -0.43 14.79 -11.43
C THR A 29 -1.58 14.02 -10.79
N ALA A 30 -2.82 14.43 -11.11
CA ALA A 30 -4.01 13.72 -10.68
C ALA A 30 -4.01 12.26 -11.17
N GLU A 31 -3.46 12.00 -12.37
CA GLU A 31 -3.35 10.66 -12.94
C GLU A 31 -2.36 9.79 -12.16
N ALA A 32 -1.15 10.30 -11.89
CA ALA A 32 -0.15 9.59 -11.09
C ALA A 32 -0.68 9.27 -9.70
N CYS A 33 -1.23 10.25 -8.98
CA CYS A 33 -1.79 10.05 -7.64
C CYS A 33 -2.99 9.08 -7.64
N SER A 34 -3.80 9.08 -8.70
CA SER A 34 -4.88 8.12 -8.86
C SER A 34 -4.37 6.71 -9.14
N ALA A 35 -3.24 6.54 -9.82
CA ALA A 35 -2.63 5.24 -10.05
C ALA A 35 -2.15 4.63 -8.72
N PHE A 36 -1.45 5.40 -7.88
CA PHE A 36 -1.09 4.97 -6.53
C PHE A 36 -2.32 4.61 -5.68
N SER A 37 -3.33 5.49 -5.65
CA SER A 37 -4.59 5.23 -4.94
C SER A 37 -5.24 3.92 -5.40
N GLY A 38 -5.27 3.68 -6.71
CA GLY A 38 -5.84 2.47 -7.30
C GLY A 38 -5.13 1.18 -6.89
N VAL A 39 -3.81 1.21 -6.72
CA VAL A 39 -3.03 0.06 -6.22
C VAL A 39 -3.49 -0.33 -4.81
N PHE A 40 -3.60 0.64 -3.90
CA PHE A 40 -4.03 0.38 -2.53
C PHE A 40 -5.52 0.04 -2.42
N ASP A 41 -6.36 0.65 -3.25
CA ASP A 41 -7.77 0.28 -3.35
C ASP A 41 -7.94 -1.18 -3.78
N GLN A 42 -7.13 -1.64 -4.74
CA GLN A 42 -7.14 -3.03 -5.17
C GLN A 42 -6.61 -3.97 -4.08
N LEU A 43 -5.55 -3.60 -3.37
CA LEU A 43 -5.06 -4.34 -2.20
C LEU A 43 -6.17 -4.55 -1.17
N ILE A 44 -6.84 -3.47 -0.78
CA ILE A 44 -7.95 -3.52 0.19
C ILE A 44 -9.09 -4.38 -0.34
N ALA A 45 -9.46 -4.24 -1.62
CA ALA A 45 -10.51 -5.05 -2.23
C ALA A 45 -10.18 -6.55 -2.20
N GLU A 46 -8.93 -6.94 -2.49
CA GLU A 46 -8.48 -8.32 -2.40
C GLU A 46 -8.52 -8.86 -0.97
N LEU A 47 -8.07 -8.07 0.02
CA LEU A 47 -8.12 -8.43 1.44
C LEU A 47 -9.57 -8.62 1.92
N LEU A 48 -10.47 -7.71 1.56
CA LEU A 48 -11.91 -7.83 1.82
C LEU A 48 -12.51 -9.09 1.18
N ARG A 49 -12.07 -9.43 -0.03
CA ARG A 49 -12.56 -10.60 -0.79
C ARG A 49 -12.11 -11.92 -0.16
N VAL A 50 -10.87 -12.03 0.31
CA VAL A 50 -10.36 -13.26 0.94
C VAL A 50 -10.84 -13.38 2.40
N GLY A 51 -11.06 -12.26 3.08
CA GLY A 51 -11.62 -12.18 4.41
C GLY A 51 -10.60 -12.45 5.54
N PRO A 52 -11.01 -12.20 6.81
CA PRO A 52 -10.12 -12.26 7.97
C PRO A 52 -9.63 -13.65 8.33
N ASP A 53 -10.31 -14.70 7.88
CA ASP A 53 -9.96 -16.10 8.17
C ASP A 53 -9.06 -16.71 7.07
N ALA A 54 -8.67 -15.93 6.05
CA ALA A 54 -7.77 -16.41 5.02
C ALA A 54 -6.39 -16.75 5.61
N ALA A 55 -5.73 -17.76 5.05
CA ALA A 55 -4.39 -18.10 5.46
C ALA A 55 -3.42 -16.95 5.18
N GLU A 56 -2.45 -16.75 6.07
CA GLU A 56 -1.46 -15.67 5.96
C GLU A 56 -0.79 -15.57 4.57
N PRO A 57 -0.35 -16.68 3.91
CA PRO A 57 0.20 -16.59 2.55
C PRO A 57 -0.77 -16.06 1.50
N VAL A 58 -2.08 -16.27 1.67
CA VAL A 58 -3.12 -15.76 0.76
C VAL A 58 -3.27 -14.25 0.91
N MET A 59 -3.19 -13.74 2.14
CA MET A 59 -3.19 -12.29 2.40
C MET A 59 -1.90 -11.64 1.89
N LEU A 60 -0.73 -12.25 2.14
CA LEU A 60 0.57 -11.75 1.67
C LEU A 60 0.65 -11.66 0.15
N ALA A 61 0.04 -12.60 -0.58
CA ALA A 61 -0.03 -12.53 -2.04
C ALA A 61 -0.80 -11.29 -2.55
N ALA A 62 -1.68 -10.68 -1.73
CA ALA A 62 -2.29 -9.39 -2.07
C ALA A 62 -1.31 -8.23 -1.90
N PHE A 63 -0.52 -8.23 -0.82
CA PHE A 63 0.53 -7.24 -0.58
C PHE A 63 1.63 -7.29 -1.64
N GLU A 64 2.12 -8.48 -1.97
CA GLU A 64 3.12 -8.68 -3.03
C GLU A 64 2.67 -8.06 -4.36
N LYS A 65 1.43 -8.34 -4.78
CA LYS A 65 0.86 -7.74 -5.99
C LYS A 65 0.82 -6.22 -5.95
N ALA A 66 0.48 -5.64 -4.79
CA ALA A 66 0.46 -4.20 -4.62
C ALA A 66 1.86 -3.61 -4.73
N VAL A 67 2.85 -4.19 -4.05
CA VAL A 67 4.24 -3.71 -4.08
C VAL A 67 4.84 -3.84 -5.49
N ILE A 68 4.60 -4.95 -6.18
CA ILE A 68 5.03 -5.11 -7.58
C ILE A 68 4.38 -4.03 -8.49
N ALA A 69 3.10 -3.72 -8.28
CA ALA A 69 2.46 -2.64 -9.04
C ALA A 69 3.08 -1.27 -8.73
N LEU A 70 3.51 -1.01 -7.49
CA LEU A 70 4.27 0.19 -7.15
C LEU A 70 5.66 0.21 -7.82
N ASN A 71 6.36 -0.94 -7.88
CA ASN A 71 7.62 -1.05 -8.62
C ASN A 71 7.42 -0.66 -10.09
N THR A 72 6.36 -1.16 -10.74
CA THR A 72 6.03 -0.81 -12.14
C THR A 72 5.73 0.69 -12.33
N LEU A 73 5.07 1.33 -11.35
CA LEU A 73 4.85 2.78 -11.40
C LEU A 73 6.19 3.54 -11.31
N ASN A 74 7.07 3.13 -10.40
CA ASN A 74 8.39 3.74 -10.25
C ASN A 74 9.30 3.50 -11.46
N GLU A 75 9.27 2.31 -12.06
CA GLU A 75 10.01 2.01 -13.30
C GLU A 75 9.55 2.87 -14.48
N SER A 76 8.27 3.25 -14.49
CA SER A 76 7.71 4.11 -15.54
C SER A 76 8.14 5.57 -15.40
N ASP A 77 8.39 6.02 -14.16
CA ASP A 77 8.93 7.33 -13.82
C ASP A 77 9.58 7.28 -12.42
N GLU A 78 10.92 7.21 -12.40
CA GLU A 78 11.72 7.07 -11.17
C GLU A 78 11.63 8.30 -10.26
N SER A 79 11.05 9.41 -10.72
CA SER A 79 10.82 10.62 -9.90
C SER A 79 9.57 10.55 -9.03
N LEU A 80 8.75 9.52 -9.19
CA LEU A 80 7.49 9.38 -8.44
C LEU A 80 7.68 8.85 -7.02
N ILE A 81 8.74 8.10 -6.73
CA ILE A 81 9.01 7.54 -5.41
C ILE A 81 10.41 7.93 -4.97
N GLU A 82 10.52 9.04 -4.24
CA GLU A 82 11.75 9.43 -3.56
C GLU A 82 11.70 9.02 -2.07
N THR A 83 12.57 9.59 -1.24
CA THR A 83 12.70 9.19 0.18
C THR A 83 11.41 9.41 0.97
N GLY A 84 10.73 10.54 0.78
CA GLY A 84 9.51 10.86 1.54
C GLY A 84 8.34 9.96 1.15
N GLU A 85 8.17 9.73 -0.15
CA GLU A 85 7.14 8.86 -0.70
C GLU A 85 7.39 7.41 -0.35
N ARG A 86 8.66 6.98 -0.33
CA ARG A 86 9.03 5.65 0.16
C ARG A 86 8.58 5.44 1.59
N GLU A 87 8.82 6.41 2.47
CA GLU A 87 8.39 6.35 3.87
C GLU A 87 6.87 6.27 4.00
N ASP A 88 6.15 7.14 3.28
CA ASP A 88 4.68 7.14 3.26
C ASP A 88 4.10 5.80 2.77
N LEU A 89 4.65 5.24 1.69
CA LEU A 89 4.19 3.97 1.11
C LEU A 89 4.46 2.80 2.07
N CYS A 90 5.63 2.77 2.71
CA CYS A 90 5.94 1.75 3.70
C CYS A 90 5.02 1.84 4.92
N GLU A 91 4.77 3.05 5.43
CA GLU A 91 3.84 3.28 6.54
C GLU A 91 2.41 2.86 6.18
N LEU A 92 1.95 3.19 4.96
CA LEU A 92 0.62 2.81 4.50
C LEU A 92 0.48 1.29 4.35
N VAL A 93 1.49 0.60 3.77
CA VAL A 93 1.50 -0.86 3.69
C VAL A 93 1.41 -1.47 5.09
N ASN A 94 2.22 -1.00 6.04
CA ASN A 94 2.23 -1.47 7.43
C ASN A 94 0.88 -1.23 8.13
N THR A 95 0.28 -0.06 7.91
CA THR A 95 -1.05 0.28 8.42
C THR A 95 -2.10 -0.70 7.90
N ILE A 96 -2.08 -1.02 6.61
CA ILE A 96 -2.99 -2.00 6.01
C ILE A 96 -2.71 -3.42 6.51
N THR A 97 -1.45 -3.79 6.73
CA THR A 97 -1.06 -5.07 7.34
C THR A 97 -1.68 -5.24 8.73
N VAL A 98 -1.57 -4.22 9.58
CA VAL A 98 -2.21 -4.21 10.91
C VAL A 98 -3.74 -4.26 10.77
N ALA A 99 -4.32 -3.49 9.86
CA ALA A 99 -5.76 -3.52 9.60
C ALA A 99 -6.25 -4.90 9.14
N ALA A 100 -5.43 -5.62 8.37
CA ALA A 100 -5.68 -7.00 7.94
C ALA A 100 -5.50 -8.05 9.07
N GLY A 101 -5.05 -7.64 10.26
CA GLY A 101 -4.82 -8.54 11.40
C GLY A 101 -3.47 -9.26 11.37
N LEU A 102 -2.56 -8.82 10.51
CA LEU A 102 -1.18 -9.31 10.45
C LEU A 102 -0.26 -8.41 11.26
N ASP A 103 0.91 -8.93 11.63
CA ASP A 103 1.96 -8.20 12.34
C ASP A 103 3.07 -7.83 11.34
N PRO A 104 3.22 -6.54 10.97
CA PRO A 104 4.21 -6.12 9.98
C PRO A 104 5.65 -6.47 10.38
N SER A 105 5.96 -6.54 11.68
CA SER A 105 7.33 -6.84 12.16
C SER A 105 7.81 -8.26 11.84
N LYS A 106 6.93 -9.13 11.34
CA LYS A 106 7.28 -10.49 10.88
C LYS A 106 7.88 -10.55 9.48
N TYR A 107 7.86 -9.43 8.74
CA TYR A 107 8.23 -9.39 7.33
C TYR A 107 9.32 -8.35 7.08
N GLY A 108 10.15 -8.59 6.06
CA GLY A 108 11.16 -7.66 5.58
C GLY A 108 12.16 -7.26 6.67
N ASP A 109 12.67 -8.24 7.41
CA ASP A 109 13.57 -8.04 8.56
C ASP A 109 13.01 -7.09 9.66
N GLY A 110 11.69 -6.99 9.76
CA GLY A 110 11.00 -6.14 10.74
C GLY A 110 10.54 -4.79 10.21
N GLU A 111 10.88 -4.46 8.97
CA GLU A 111 10.51 -3.21 8.30
C GLU A 111 9.10 -3.25 7.69
N GLY A 112 8.52 -4.45 7.53
CA GLY A 112 7.18 -4.65 7.00
C GLY A 112 7.10 -5.30 5.63
N PRO A 113 5.88 -5.68 5.17
CA PRO A 113 5.71 -6.41 3.91
C PRO A 113 6.22 -5.69 2.67
N ALA A 114 6.22 -4.35 2.66
CA ALA A 114 6.76 -3.60 1.52
C ALA A 114 8.23 -3.96 1.25
N SER A 115 9.02 -4.16 2.31
CA SER A 115 10.46 -4.45 2.22
C SER A 115 10.80 -5.83 1.66
N GLU A 116 9.82 -6.74 1.55
CA GLU A 116 10.03 -8.07 0.95
C GLU A 116 10.18 -7.99 -0.59
N TRP A 117 9.53 -6.99 -1.22
CA TRP A 117 9.37 -6.96 -2.67
C TRP A 117 9.62 -5.61 -3.33
N ARG A 118 9.84 -4.52 -2.58
CA ARG A 118 10.03 -3.20 -3.18
C ARG A 118 11.37 -3.10 -3.90
N ASP A 119 11.34 -2.43 -5.05
CA ASP A 119 12.55 -2.04 -5.82
C ASP A 119 12.80 -0.51 -5.78
N TRP A 120 11.94 0.23 -5.07
CA TRP A 120 11.98 1.69 -4.84
C TRP A 120 12.43 2.06 -3.42
#